data_AF-A0A3D5CJC8-F1
#
_entry.id   AF-A0A3D5CJC8-F1
#
_cell.length_a   1.000
_cell.length_b   1.000
_cell.length_c   1.000
_cell.angle_alpha   90.00
_cell.angle_beta   90.00
_cell.angle_gamma   90.00
#
_symmetry.space_group_name_H-M   'P 1'
#
loop_
_entity.id
_entity.type
_entity.pdbx_description
1 polymer ?
#
loop_
_entity_poly.entity_id
_entity_poly.type
_entity_poly.pdbx_seq_one_letter_code
_entity_poly.pdbx_strand_id
1 'polypeptide(L)' 'ARALLEVGTRMIRANRDRVERTFTGVDRRGERMWVYGREKRPCRRCGTPILAGALGADATRERNVFWCPRCQT' A
#
# COMPACT_ATOMS: atom_id res chain seq x y z
N ALA A 1 -0.58 -12.17 -13.74
CA ALA A 1 -1.26 -12.69 -12.52
C ALA A 1 -0.30 -13.28 -11.48
N ARG A 2 0.60 -14.22 -11.83
CA ARG A 2 1.51 -14.90 -10.89
C ARG A 2 2.29 -13.94 -9.96
N ALA A 3 2.96 -12.93 -10.51
CA ALA A 3 3.73 -11.97 -9.72
C ALA A 3 2.89 -11.23 -8.65
N LEU A 4 1.63 -10.90 -8.97
CA LEU A 4 0.71 -10.26 -8.02
C LEU A 4 0.34 -11.23 -6.89
N LEU A 5 0.06 -12.49 -7.21
CA LEU A 5 -0.25 -13.53 -6.21
C LEU A 5 0.94 -13.82 -5.30
N GLU A 6 2.16 -13.85 -5.85
CA GLU A 6 3.40 -14.04 -5.09
C GLU A 6 3.61 -12.88 -4.09
N VAL A 7 3.47 -11.64 -4.56
CA VAL A 7 3.56 -10.46 -3.68
C VAL A 7 2.48 -10.50 -2.60
N GLY A 8 1.22 -10.75 -2.96
CA GLY A 8 0.11 -10.82 -2.01
C GLY A 8 0.31 -11.90 -0.94
N THR A 9 0.68 -13.11 -1.36
CA THR A 9 0.94 -14.24 -0.45
C THR A 9 2.08 -13.93 0.51
N ARG A 10 3.19 -13.38 0.00
CA ARG A 10 4.33 -12.97 0.83
C ARG A 10 3.91 -11.95 1.87
N MET A 11 3.14 -10.93 1.48
CA MET A 11 2.68 -9.87 2.39
C MET A 11 1.73 -10.39 3.47
N ILE A 12 0.78 -11.26 3.11
CA ILE A 12 -0.15 -11.85 4.09
C ILE A 12 0.60 -12.71 5.10
N ARG A 13 1.45 -13.63 4.63
CA ARG A 13 2.25 -14.50 5.51
C ARG A 13 3.19 -13.67 6.39
N ALA A 14 3.75 -12.60 5.85
CA ALA A 14 4.59 -11.69 6.62
C ALA A 14 3.82 -10.82 7.62
N ASN A 15 2.50 -10.91 7.76
CA ASN A 15 1.73 -10.07 8.69
C ASN A 15 0.70 -10.83 9.53
N ARG A 16 0.43 -12.11 9.23
CA ARG A 16 -0.66 -12.88 9.88
C ARG A 16 -0.47 -13.08 11.39
N ASP A 17 0.78 -13.19 11.85
CA ASP A 17 1.11 -13.54 13.25
C ASP A 17 1.58 -12.30 14.05
N ARG A 18 1.20 -11.09 13.63
CA ARG A 18 1.66 -9.82 14.21
C ARG A 18 0.51 -8.84 14.41
N VAL A 19 0.57 -8.08 15.50
CA VAL A 19 -0.35 -6.94 15.74
C VAL A 19 0.04 -5.77 14.85
N GLU A 20 1.30 -5.35 14.92
CA GLU A 20 1.85 -4.28 14.09
C GLU A 20 2.27 -4.83 12.73
N ARG A 21 1.64 -4.31 11.67
CA ARG A 21 1.84 -4.79 10.29
C ARG A 21 2.96 -4.01 9.59
N THR A 22 3.82 -4.71 8.86
CA THR A 22 4.82 -4.13 7.96
C THR A 22 4.67 -4.67 6.55
N PHE A 23 4.65 -3.76 5.57
CA PHE A 23 4.57 -4.10 4.15
C PHE A 23 5.90 -3.82 3.43
N THR A 24 6.80 -3.05 4.05
CA THR A 24 8.15 -2.75 3.55
C THR A 24 9.22 -3.69 4.08
N GLY A 25 8.92 -4.46 5.14
CA GLY A 25 9.91 -5.26 5.87
C GLY A 25 10.72 -4.46 6.91
N VAL A 26 10.51 -3.14 6.99
CA VAL A 26 11.14 -2.27 7.98
C VAL A 26 10.12 -1.97 9.08
N ASP A 27 10.35 -2.50 10.28
CA ASP A 27 9.50 -2.26 11.45
C ASP A 27 10.00 -1.08 12.28
N ARG A 28 9.95 0.11 11.66
CA ARG A 28 10.16 1.40 12.34
C ARG A 28 8.95 2.29 12.12
N ARG A 29 8.70 3.17 13.08
CA ARG A 29 7.58 4.13 13.01
C ARG A 29 7.66 4.94 11.71
N GLY A 30 6.57 4.97 10.95
CA GLY A 30 6.49 5.69 9.67
C GLY A 30 7.10 4.95 8.47
N GLU A 31 7.77 3.81 8.66
CA GLU A 31 8.45 3.07 7.59
C GLU A 31 7.71 1.82 7.10
N ARG A 32 6.70 1.37 7.85
CA ARG A 32 5.96 0.12 7.58
C ARG A 32 5.14 0.10 6.29
N MET A 33 4.65 1.26 5.83
CA MET A 33 3.71 1.35 4.72
C MET A 33 4.37 1.82 3.42
N TRP A 34 4.01 1.19 2.29
CA TRP A 34 4.42 1.64 0.95
C TRP A 34 3.65 2.90 0.51
N VAL A 35 2.32 2.84 0.54
CA VAL A 35 1.44 3.90 -0.01
C VAL A 35 0.30 4.31 0.94
N TYR A 36 -0.26 3.39 1.72
CA TYR A 36 -1.41 3.65 2.60
C TYR A 36 -1.09 4.74 3.63
N GLY A 37 -1.95 5.77 3.70
CA GLY A 37 -1.79 6.92 4.60
C GLY A 37 -0.51 7.74 4.34
N ARG A 38 0.03 7.65 3.11
CA ARG A 38 1.24 8.37 2.68
C ARG A 38 0.97 9.34 1.54
N GLU A 39 -0.28 9.74 1.31
CA GLU A 39 -0.64 10.73 0.31
C GLU A 39 0.23 11.99 0.42
N LYS A 40 0.60 12.57 -0.73
CA LYS A 40 1.51 13.71 -0.86
C LYS A 40 2.96 13.44 -0.41
N ARG A 41 3.26 12.31 0.25
CA ARG A 41 4.63 11.92 0.59
C ARG A 41 5.30 11.26 -0.62
N PRO A 42 6.65 11.31 -0.72
CA PRO A 42 7.37 10.65 -1.81
C PRO A 42 7.17 9.13 -1.81
N CYS A 43 6.97 8.53 -2.99
CA CYS A 43 7.00 7.08 -3.16
C CYS A 43 8.37 6.53 -2.75
N ARG A 44 8.39 5.48 -1.93
CA ARG A 44 9.63 4.83 -1.48
C ARG A 44 10.45 4.19 -2.61
N ARG A 45 9.84 3.95 -3.77
CA ARG A 45 10.52 3.36 -4.94
C ARG A 45 11.03 4.40 -5.93
N CYS A 46 10.29 5.47 -6.16
CA CYS A 46 10.58 6.40 -7.27
C CYS A 46 10.49 7.89 -6.92
N GLY A 47 10.17 8.26 -5.69
CA GLY A 47 10.05 9.65 -5.27
C GLY A 47 8.76 10.37 -5.68
N THR A 48 8.02 9.91 -6.70
CA THR A 48 6.74 10.50 -7.13
C THR A 48 5.76 10.61 -5.95
N PRO A 49 5.07 11.77 -5.76
CA PRO A 49 4.06 11.91 -4.71
C PRO A 49 2.98 10.84 -4.81
N ILE A 50 2.64 10.23 -3.67
CA ILE A 50 1.53 9.28 -3.58
C ILE A 50 0.20 10.02 -3.73
N LEU A 51 -0.71 9.43 -4.51
CA LEU A 51 -2.09 9.88 -4.65
C LEU A 51 -3.01 9.07 -3.75
N ALA A 52 -4.15 9.68 -3.41
CA ALA A 52 -5.25 9.04 -2.73
C ALA A 52 -6.59 9.44 -3.36
N GLY A 53 -7.60 8.60 -3.15
CA GLY A 53 -8.95 8.82 -3.63
C GLY A 53 -9.91 7.80 -3.04
N ALA A 54 -11.14 7.82 -3.54
CA ALA A 54 -12.18 6.87 -3.17
C ALA A 54 -12.60 6.10 -4.43
N LEU A 55 -12.74 4.77 -4.32
CA LEU A 55 -13.24 3.91 -5.39
C LEU A 55 -14.36 3.02 -4.85
N GLY A 56 -15.45 2.91 -5.60
CA GLY A 56 -16.61 2.09 -5.26
C GLY A 56 -17.67 2.17 -6.35
N ALA A 57 -18.68 1.29 -6.29
CA ALA A 57 -19.81 1.33 -7.22
C ALA A 57 -20.71 2.55 -7.01
N ASP A 58 -20.78 3.04 -5.77
CA ASP A 58 -21.56 4.19 -5.34
C ASP A 58 -20.97 4.77 -4.04
N ALA A 59 -21.46 5.95 -3.66
CA ALA A 59 -21.00 6.72 -2.50
C ALA A 59 -21.06 5.95 -1.15
N THR A 60 -21.94 4.95 -1.00
CA THR A 60 -22.05 4.15 0.24
C THR A 60 -21.08 2.97 0.27
N ARG A 61 -20.48 2.63 -0.86
CA ARG A 61 -19.58 1.47 -1.03
C ARG A 61 -18.15 1.84 -1.36
N GLU A 62 -17.80 3.12 -1.21
CA GLU A 62 -16.45 3.58 -1.46
C GLU A 62 -15.42 2.96 -0.51
N ARG A 63 -14.21 2.80 -1.03
CA ARG A 63 -13.02 2.43 -0.28
C ARG A 63 -11.94 3.46 -0.56
N ASN A 64 -11.28 3.92 0.50
CA ASN A 64 -10.09 4.74 0.37
C ASN A 64 -9.00 3.93 -0.34
N VAL A 65 -8.43 4.51 -1.38
CA VAL A 65 -7.33 3.92 -2.16
C VAL A 65 -6.14 4.86 -2.17
N PHE A 66 -4.95 4.28 -2.18
CA PHE A 66 -3.68 4.99 -2.19
C PHE A 66 -2.75 4.31 -3.19
N TRP A 67 -2.11 5.07 -4.06
CA TRP A 67 -1.23 4.51 -5.08
C TRP A 67 -0.13 5.48 -5.51
N CYS A 68 0.97 4.93 -6.02
CA CYS A 68 1.96 5.71 -6.75
C CYS A 68 1.58 5.73 -8.24
N PRO A 69 1.31 6.90 -8.84
CA PRO A 69 0.87 6.97 -10.25
C PRO A 69 1.96 6.57 -11.26
N ARG A 70 3.22 6.46 -10.82
CA ARG A 70 4.34 6.01 -11.65
C ARG A 70 4.63 4.52 -11.54
N CYS A 71 4.46 3.93 -10.36
CA CYS A 71 4.84 2.54 -10.10
C CYS A 71 3.68 1.55 -10.23
N GLN A 72 2.44 2.03 -10.20
CA GLN A 72 1.22 1.22 -10.23
C GLN A 72 0.37 1.67 -11.41
N THR A 73 0.89 1.40 -12.62
CA THR A 73 0.23 1.55 -13.92
C THR A 73 -0.28 0.20 -14.39
#